data_AF-A0A060Z0Y1-F1
#
_entry.id   AF-A0A060Z0Y1-F1
#
_cell.length_a   1.000
_cell.length_b   1.000
_cell.length_c   1.000
_cell.angle_alpha   90.00
_cell.angle_beta   90.00
_cell.angle_gamma   90.00
#
_symmetry.space_group_name_H-M   'P 1'
#
loop_
_entity.id
_entity.type
_entity.pdbx_description
1 polymer ?
#
loop_
_entity_poly.entity_id
_entity_poly.type
_entity_poly.pdbx_seq_one_letter_code
_entity_poly.pdbx_strand_id
1 'polypeptide(L)'
;MGEAELVPADGKQAESGISTVEDSVVWSQEVEVCLFHAMLGHKPVGVNRHFHMICIRDKFSQNIGRQVSSKVIWDHLGTMYDMSALHESEILPFPNSEKSFNLPEEMIQKVKEGKPPLSFLSFLSSPLL
;
A
#
# COMPACT_ATOMS: atom_id res chain seq x y z
N MET A 1 39.37 45.14 7.08
CA MET A 1 39.06 43.77 7.52
C MET A 1 37.73 43.41 6.89
N GLY A 2 37.80 43.01 5.63
CA GLY A 2 36.71 42.36 4.93
C GLY A 2 37.17 40.92 4.71
N GLU A 3 36.38 39.97 5.15
CA GLU A 3 36.49 38.56 4.81
C GLU A 3 35.05 38.09 4.64
N ALA A 4 34.68 37.84 3.39
CA ALA A 4 33.50 37.06 3.04
C ALA A 4 33.98 35.62 2.92
N GLU A 5 33.26 34.65 3.48
CA GLU A 5 33.35 33.28 3.00
C GLU A 5 32.00 32.57 3.16
N LEU A 6 31.37 32.39 2.00
CA LEU A 6 30.41 31.34 1.71
C LEU A 6 31.15 30.01 1.67
N VAL A 7 30.66 28.98 2.37
CA VAL A 7 30.88 27.60 1.95
C VAL A 7 29.55 26.84 1.94
N PRO A 8 29.13 26.32 0.77
CA PRO A 8 28.08 25.34 0.62
C PRO A 8 28.64 23.93 0.86
N ALA A 9 27.83 23.02 1.40
CA ALA A 9 28.17 21.60 1.43
C ALA A 9 26.99 20.77 0.91
N ASP A 10 27.32 20.10 -0.19
CA ASP A 10 26.58 19.22 -1.05
C ASP A 10 26.03 17.98 -0.32
N GLY A 11 24.83 17.56 -0.76
CA GLY A 11 24.20 16.30 -0.42
C GLY A 11 23.38 15.84 -1.62
N LYS A 12 24.09 15.55 -2.71
CA LYS A 12 23.58 14.97 -3.96
C LYS A 12 23.19 13.50 -3.77
N GLN A 13 22.21 13.07 -4.58
CA GLN A 13 21.73 11.70 -4.86
C GLN A 13 20.73 11.13 -3.82
N ALA A 14 19.54 10.65 -4.20
CA ALA A 14 19.25 9.87 -5.40
C ALA A 14 18.01 10.35 -6.17
N GLU A 15 18.25 10.93 -7.34
CA GLU A 15 17.40 10.65 -8.49
C GLU A 15 17.70 9.21 -8.93
N SER A 16 16.83 8.27 -8.60
CA SER A 16 16.70 7.06 -9.39
C SER A 16 15.45 7.25 -10.22
N GLY A 17 15.68 7.74 -11.44
CA GLY A 17 14.67 7.94 -12.45
C GLY A 17 13.87 6.68 -12.64
N ILE A 18 12.55 6.78 -12.40
CA ILE A 18 11.62 5.90 -13.07
C ILE A 18 11.39 6.52 -14.45
N SER A 19 11.97 5.85 -15.45
CA SER A 19 11.72 6.10 -16.87
C SER A 19 10.23 6.24 -17.11
N THR A 20 9.79 7.46 -17.40
CA THR A 20 8.39 7.85 -17.59
C THR A 20 7.98 7.54 -19.04
N VAL A 21 8.00 6.26 -19.43
CA VAL A 21 7.70 5.79 -20.80
C VAL A 21 7.33 4.30 -20.65
N GLU A 22 6.13 3.74 -20.83
CA GLU A 22 4.79 4.17 -21.20
C GLU A 22 3.80 3.24 -20.47
N ASP A 23 2.90 3.79 -19.65
CA ASP A 23 1.62 3.15 -19.32
C ASP A 23 0.47 4.02 -19.83
N SER A 24 0.65 4.65 -21.00
CA SER A 24 -0.44 5.33 -21.68
C SER A 24 -1.40 4.26 -22.19
N VAL A 25 -2.43 3.98 -21.39
CA VAL A 25 -3.59 3.20 -21.80
C VAL A 25 -4.44 4.11 -22.66
N VAL A 26 -4.69 3.71 -23.91
CA VAL A 26 -5.66 4.41 -24.76
C VAL A 26 -7.05 4.03 -24.28
N TRP A 27 -7.74 4.97 -23.65
CA TRP A 27 -9.10 4.78 -23.14
C TRP A 27 -10.11 4.84 -24.29
N SER A 28 -10.23 3.73 -25.02
CA SER A 28 -11.35 3.52 -25.93
C SER A 28 -12.55 2.94 -25.17
N GLN A 29 -13.74 3.03 -25.75
CA GLN A 29 -14.97 2.52 -25.13
C GLN A 29 -14.86 1.01 -24.83
N GLU A 30 -14.17 0.26 -25.68
CA GLU A 30 -13.94 -1.17 -25.48
C GLU A 30 -13.04 -1.44 -24.28
N VAL A 31 -12.00 -0.62 -24.08
CA VAL A 31 -11.10 -0.71 -22.92
C VAL A 31 -11.83 -0.34 -21.64
N GLU A 32 -12.67 0.69 -21.67
CA GLU A 32 -13.50 1.07 -20.53
C GLU A 32 -14.51 -0.02 -20.16
N VAL A 33 -15.12 -0.69 -21.14
CA VAL A 33 -15.98 -1.86 -20.89
C VAL A 33 -15.20 -2.97 -20.17
N CYS A 34 -13.96 -3.25 -20.59
CA CYS A 34 -13.08 -4.20 -19.91
C CYS A 34 -12.76 -3.77 -18.47
N LEU A 35 -12.56 -2.47 -18.23
CA LEU A 35 -12.36 -1.91 -16.89
C LEU A 35 -13.60 -2.10 -16.01
N PHE A 36 -14.79 -1.72 -16.50
CA PHE A 36 -16.03 -1.87 -15.73
C PHE A 36 -16.33 -3.34 -15.42
N HIS A 37 -16.04 -4.24 -16.36
CA HIS A 37 -16.15 -5.68 -16.11
C HIS A 37 -15.15 -6.17 -15.04
N ALA A 38 -13.95 -5.57 -14.99
CA ALA A 38 -12.98 -5.84 -13.95
C ALA A 38 -13.41 -5.28 -12.59
N MET A 39 -14.16 -4.17 -12.56
CA MET A 39 -14.68 -3.54 -11.33
C MET A 39 -15.91 -4.23 -10.74
N LEU A 40 -16.59 -5.11 -11.49
CA LEU A 40 -17.74 -5.84 -10.95
C LEU A 40 -17.34 -6.65 -9.70
N GLY A 41 -17.92 -6.29 -8.55
CA GLY A 41 -17.64 -6.92 -7.26
C GLY A 41 -16.43 -6.34 -6.51
N HIS A 42 -15.76 -5.32 -7.05
CA HIS A 42 -14.64 -4.64 -6.40
C HIS A 42 -14.92 -3.14 -6.25
N LYS A 43 -14.67 -2.59 -5.07
CA LYS A 43 -14.83 -1.16 -4.82
C LYS A 43 -13.48 -0.45 -4.84
N PRO A 44 -13.21 0.47 -5.78
CA PRO A 44 -11.95 1.22 -5.84
C PRO A 44 -11.84 2.33 -4.77
N VAL A 45 -12.83 2.40 -3.87
CA VAL A 45 -12.95 3.35 -2.75
C VAL A 45 -13.17 2.58 -1.43
N GLY A 46 -13.07 3.28 -0.31
CA GLY A 46 -13.25 2.72 1.02
C GLY A 46 -11.97 2.34 1.74
N VAL A 47 -12.12 1.69 2.89
CA VAL A 47 -11.00 1.24 3.74
C VAL A 47 -10.07 0.26 3.04
N ASN A 48 -10.63 -0.58 2.16
CA ASN A 48 -9.88 -1.62 1.44
C ASN A 48 -9.56 -1.22 -0.01
N ARG A 49 -9.63 0.08 -0.36
CA ARG A 49 -9.46 0.57 -1.74
C ARG A 49 -8.19 0.06 -2.42
N HIS A 50 -7.09 -0.06 -1.66
CA HIS A 50 -5.81 -0.50 -2.21
C HIS A 50 -5.82 -1.98 -2.60
N PHE A 51 -6.43 -2.84 -1.77
CA PHE A 51 -6.59 -4.27 -2.08
C PHE A 51 -7.50 -4.47 -3.28
N HIS A 52 -8.65 -3.78 -3.29
CA HIS A 52 -9.57 -3.85 -4.41
C HIS A 52 -8.94 -3.36 -5.71
N MET A 53 -8.13 -2.30 -5.68
CA MET A 53 -7.45 -1.83 -6.88
C MET A 53 -6.41 -2.82 -7.40
N ILE A 54 -5.72 -3.55 -6.53
CA ILE A 54 -4.82 -4.62 -6.98
C ILE A 54 -5.63 -5.68 -7.75
N CYS A 55 -6.77 -6.12 -7.21
CA CYS A 55 -7.66 -7.08 -7.88
C CYS A 55 -8.18 -6.54 -9.22
N ILE A 56 -8.63 -5.28 -9.26
CA ILE A 56 -9.12 -4.63 -10.48
C ILE A 56 -8.01 -4.55 -11.52
N ARG A 57 -6.82 -4.07 -11.13
CA ARG A 57 -5.65 -3.97 -12.01
C ARG A 57 -5.31 -5.32 -12.62
N ASP A 58 -5.22 -6.36 -11.81
CA ASP A 58 -4.81 -7.68 -12.29
C ASP A 58 -5.84 -8.25 -13.27
N LYS A 59 -7.13 -8.13 -12.97
CA LYS A 59 -8.22 -8.57 -13.87
C LYS A 59 -8.27 -7.73 -15.14
N PHE A 60 -8.12 -6.41 -15.04
CA PHE A 60 -8.08 -5.51 -16.18
C PHE A 60 -6.88 -5.81 -17.10
N SER A 61 -5.70 -6.01 -16.52
CA SER A 61 -4.47 -6.33 -17.26
C SER A 61 -4.60 -7.65 -18.03
N GLN A 62 -5.29 -8.64 -17.44
CA GLN A 62 -5.63 -9.90 -18.12
C GLN A 62 -6.60 -9.69 -19.28
N ASN A 63 -7.65 -8.88 -19.09
CA ASN A 63 -8.66 -8.62 -20.12
C ASN A 63 -8.09 -7.93 -21.36
N ILE A 64 -7.16 -6.99 -21.18
CA ILE A 64 -6.53 -6.27 -22.30
C ILE A 64 -5.23 -6.91 -22.80
N GLY A 65 -4.74 -7.95 -22.12
CA GLY A 65 -3.48 -8.63 -22.45
C GLY A 65 -2.22 -7.79 -22.26
N ARG A 66 -2.28 -6.73 -21.44
CA ARG A 66 -1.18 -5.79 -21.19
C ARG A 66 -1.11 -5.46 -19.70
N GLN A 67 0.10 -5.34 -19.16
CA GLN A 67 0.31 -4.85 -17.81
C GLN A 67 -0.02 -3.35 -17.71
N VAL A 68 -0.79 -2.98 -16.68
CA VAL A 68 -1.19 -1.59 -16.44
C VAL A 68 -0.89 -1.22 -15.00
N SER A 69 -0.31 -0.05 -14.76
CA SER A 69 -0.14 0.49 -13.42
C SER A 69 -1.48 0.81 -12.74
N SER A 70 -1.59 0.49 -11.44
CA SER A 70 -2.76 0.88 -10.62
C SER A 70 -3.03 2.38 -10.65
N LYS A 71 -1.97 3.20 -10.78
CA LYS A 71 -2.11 4.66 -10.80
C LYS A 71 -2.93 5.14 -11.99
N VAL A 72 -2.70 4.57 -13.18
CA VAL A 72 -3.42 4.95 -14.41
C VAL A 72 -4.91 4.66 -14.31
N ILE A 73 -5.28 3.56 -13.64
CA ILE A 73 -6.68 3.21 -13.39
C ILE A 73 -7.31 4.20 -12.41
N TRP A 74 -6.64 4.54 -11.31
CA TRP A 74 -7.13 5.56 -10.38
C TRP A 74 -7.28 6.93 -11.03
N ASP A 75 -6.28 7.35 -11.79
CA ASP A 75 -6.28 8.64 -12.49
C ASP A 75 -7.47 8.69 -13.46
N HIS A 76 -7.70 7.63 -14.26
CA HIS A 76 -8.84 7.55 -15.16
C HIS A 76 -10.18 7.57 -14.43
N LEU A 77 -10.33 6.78 -13.36
CA LEU A 77 -11.55 6.79 -12.53
C LEU A 77 -11.80 8.17 -11.92
N GLY A 78 -10.76 8.90 -11.53
CA GLY A 78 -10.86 10.26 -11.03
C GLY A 78 -11.31 11.28 -12.08
N THR A 79 -11.18 11.00 -13.38
CA THR A 79 -11.74 11.85 -14.45
C THR A 79 -13.25 11.67 -14.62
N MET A 80 -13.78 10.49 -14.28
CA MET A 80 -15.20 10.14 -14.47
C MET A 80 -16.02 10.22 -13.17
N TYR A 81 -15.39 10.01 -12.02
CA TYR A 81 -16.05 9.94 -10.72
C TYR A 81 -15.35 10.83 -9.69
N ASP A 82 -16.16 11.42 -8.80
CA ASP A 82 -15.65 12.06 -7.59
C ASP A 82 -15.25 10.99 -6.56
N MET A 83 -14.00 10.55 -6.65
CA MET A 83 -13.43 9.51 -5.78
C MET A 83 -13.40 9.93 -4.31
N SER A 84 -13.28 11.22 -4.01
CA SER A 84 -13.27 11.75 -2.64
C SER A 84 -14.65 11.64 -2.02
N ALA A 85 -15.69 12.12 -2.71
CA ALA A 85 -17.07 12.01 -2.23
C ALA A 85 -17.48 10.54 -2.06
N LEU A 86 -17.11 9.68 -3.00
CA LEU A 86 -17.39 8.24 -2.92
C LEU A 86 -16.67 7.57 -1.74
N HIS A 87 -15.43 7.95 -1.46
CA HIS A 87 -14.67 7.40 -0.33
C HIS A 87 -15.31 7.73 1.02
N GLU A 88 -15.75 8.97 1.21
CA GLU A 88 -16.42 9.44 2.44
C GLU A 88 -17.83 8.87 2.59
N SER A 89 -18.52 8.60 1.48
CA SER A 89 -19.87 8.03 1.50
C SER A 89 -19.91 6.56 1.93
N GLU A 90 -18.76 5.87 1.92
CA GLU A 90 -18.73 4.46 2.25
C GLU A 90 -18.83 4.25 3.76
N ILE A 91 -19.96 3.68 4.18
CA ILE A 91 -20.17 3.30 5.56
C ILE A 91 -19.16 2.21 5.97
N LEU A 92 -18.45 2.45 7.07
CA LEU A 92 -17.56 1.45 7.65
C LEU A 92 -18.42 0.31 8.18
N PRO A 93 -18.22 -0.94 7.71
CA PRO A 93 -19.01 -2.08 8.19
C PRO A 93 -18.69 -2.43 9.65
N PHE A 94 -17.61 -1.86 10.20
CA PHE A 94 -17.21 -1.99 11.58
C PHE A 94 -17.42 -0.67 12.32
N PRO A 95 -17.85 -0.70 13.59
CA PRO A 95 -17.89 0.50 14.42
C PRO A 95 -16.45 1.04 14.59
N ASN A 96 -16.08 2.00 13.75
CA ASN A 96 -14.79 2.69 13.80
C ASN A 96 -14.83 3.84 14.82
N SER A 97 -15.26 3.53 16.04
CA SER A 97 -15.10 4.47 17.14
C SER A 97 -13.61 4.62 17.44
N GLU A 98 -13.09 5.84 17.41
CA GLU A 98 -11.73 6.13 17.86
C GLU A 98 -11.58 5.64 19.31
N LYS A 99 -10.59 4.77 19.54
CA LYS A 99 -10.26 4.24 20.86
C LYS A 99 -8.77 4.39 21.07
N SER A 100 -8.37 4.77 22.28
CA SER A 100 -6.97 4.70 22.69
C SER A 100 -6.47 3.27 22.50
N PHE A 101 -5.40 3.10 21.74
CA PHE A 101 -4.74 1.81 21.61
C PHE A 101 -4.24 1.38 23.00
N ASN A 102 -4.76 0.27 23.50
CA ASN A 102 -4.27 -0.38 24.71
C ASN A 102 -3.66 -1.70 24.30
N LEU A 103 -2.36 -1.85 24.54
CA LEU A 103 -1.67 -3.12 24.31
C LEU A 103 -2.15 -4.12 25.38
N PRO A 104 -2.63 -5.31 25.02
CA PRO A 104 -3.03 -6.32 26.01
C PRO A 104 -1.88 -6.63 26.98
N GLU A 105 -2.21 -6.76 28.27
CA GLU A 105 -1.20 -6.99 29.32
C GLU A 105 -0.39 -8.28 29.05
N GLU A 106 -1.00 -9.28 28.42
CA GLU A 106 -0.33 -10.51 27.99
C GLU A 106 0.85 -10.26 27.03
N MET A 107 0.71 -9.29 26.12
CA MET A 107 1.78 -8.91 25.19
C MET A 107 2.88 -8.12 25.89
N ILE A 108 2.50 -7.25 26.83
CA ILE A 108 3.42 -6.49 27.69
C ILE A 108 4.25 -7.46 28.54
N GLN A 109 3.60 -8.44 29.16
CA GLN A 109 4.21 -9.45 30.02
C GLN A 109 5.18 -10.33 29.23
N LYS A 110 4.84 -10.75 28.01
CA LYS A 110 5.71 -11.54 27.14
C LYS A 110 7.03 -10.82 26.80
N VAL A 111 6.99 -9.51 26.61
CA VAL A 111 8.20 -8.70 26.38
C VAL A 111 8.98 -8.49 27.68
N LYS A 112 8.29 -8.18 28.79
CA LYS A 112 8.92 -7.97 30.11
C LYS A 112 9.59 -9.21 30.67
N GLU A 113 9.01 -10.40 30.46
CA GLU A 113 9.52 -11.65 31.04
C GLU A 113 10.78 -12.17 30.35
N GLY A 114 11.16 -11.62 29.18
CA GLY A 114 12.42 -11.93 28.49
C GLY A 114 12.70 -13.43 28.34
N LYS A 115 11.66 -14.27 28.42
CA LYS A 115 11.83 -15.70 28.64
C LYS A 115 12.19 -16.31 27.29
N PRO A 116 13.43 -16.81 27.11
CA PRO A 116 13.78 -17.45 25.86
C PRO A 116 12.81 -18.63 25.66
N PRO A 117 12.41 -18.91 24.41
CA PRO A 117 11.50 -20.02 24.14
C PRO A 117 12.09 -21.28 24.77
N LEU A 118 11.24 -22.09 25.43
CA LEU A 118 11.66 -23.26 26.22
C LEU A 118 12.52 -24.27 25.44
N SER A 119 12.59 -24.16 24.11
CA SER A 119 13.53 -24.88 23.23
C SER A 119 15.00 -24.48 23.40
N PHE A 120 15.32 -23.31 23.97
CA PHE A 120 16.70 -22.89 24.24
C PHE A 120 17.31 -23.63 25.45
N LEU A 121 16.47 -24.05 26.40
CA LEU A 121 16.93 -24.76 27.60
C LEU A 121 17.11 -26.27 27.38
N SER A 122 16.48 -26.86 26.35
CA SER A 122 16.73 -28.26 25.96
C SER A 122 18.12 -28.48 25.36
N PHE A 123 18.78 -27.42 24.86
CA PHE A 123 20.13 -27.54 24.29
C PHE A 123 21.24 -27.57 25.36
N LEU A 124 20.96 -27.08 26.58
CA LEU A 124 21.94 -27.00 27.68
C LEU A 124 21.89 -28.21 28.63
N SER A 125 20.98 -29.16 28.40
CA SER A 125 20.81 -30.36 29.25
C SER A 125 21.23 -31.67 28.57
N SER A 126 21.98 -31.62 27.46
CA SER A 126 22.63 -32.82 26.91
C SER A 126 24.05 -32.93 27.47
N PRO A 127 24.30 -33.78 28.49
CA PRO A 127 25.67 -34.12 28.86
C PRO A 127 26.32 -34.87 27.69
N LEU A 128 27.49 -34.39 27.27
CA LEU A 128 28.44 -35.16 26.47
C LEU A 128 28.69 -36.50 27.17
N LEU A 129 28.26 -37.60 26.53
CA LEU A 129 28.94 -38.89 26.62
C LEU A 129 28.88 -39.59 25.26
#